data_AF-A0A8T4JDG8-F1
#
_entry.id   AF-A0A8T4JDG8-F1
#
_cell.length_a   1.000
_cell.length_b   1.000
_cell.length_c   1.000
_cell.angle_alpha   90.00
_cell.angle_beta   90.00
_cell.angle_gamma   90.00
#
_symmetry.space_group_name_H-M   'P 1'
#
loop_
_entity.id
_entity.type
_entity.pdbx_description
1 polymer ?
#
loop_
_entity_poly.entity_id
_entity_poly.type
_entity_poly.pdbx_seq_one_letter_code
_entity_poly.pdbx_strand_id
1 'polypeptide(L)'
;MKNISSLVANAQKNKHDEAWLEFNSVDERVQKRRYGTTQAAELAGISHSLLYAAEEDGRLPKPEYRTDTVKKVRSGYTMNHINHMREVFGTAPRKPEGENAAIIGV
;
A
#
# COMPACT_ATOMS: atom_id res chain seq x y z
N MET A 1 15.04 2.47 -17.79
CA MET A 1 13.60 2.56 -17.54
C MET A 1 13.37 2.53 -16.03
N LYS A 2 12.74 3.56 -15.47
CA LYS A 2 12.41 3.60 -14.03
C LYS A 2 11.33 2.55 -13.79
N ASN A 3 11.65 1.50 -13.04
CA ASN A 3 10.71 0.42 -12.76
C ASN A 3 9.67 0.92 -11.75
N ILE A 4 8.48 1.26 -12.24
CA ILE A 4 7.31 1.53 -11.40
C ILE A 4 6.90 0.21 -10.76
N SER A 5 6.76 0.20 -9.42
CA SER A 5 6.18 -0.95 -8.72
C SER A 5 4.79 -1.24 -9.31
N SER A 6 4.55 -2.47 -9.76
CA SER A 6 3.30 -2.86 -10.43
C SER A 6 2.06 -2.61 -9.54
N LEU A 7 2.23 -2.60 -8.23
CA LEU A 7 1.17 -2.25 -7.27
C LEU A 7 0.79 -0.78 -7.34
N VAL A 8 1.75 0.12 -7.55
CA VAL A 8 1.49 1.57 -7.70
C VAL A 8 0.77 1.84 -9.02
N ALA A 9 1.23 1.20 -10.10
CA ALA A 9 0.59 1.31 -11.41
C ALA A 9 -0.87 0.83 -11.35
N ASN A 10 -1.12 -0.35 -10.75
CA ASN A 10 -2.46 -0.92 -10.66
C ASN A 10 -3.42 -0.09 -9.78
N ALA A 11 -2.93 0.49 -8.68
CA ALA A 11 -3.76 1.32 -7.79
C ALA A 11 -4.16 2.66 -8.41
N GLN A 12 -3.35 3.22 -9.32
CA GLN A 12 -3.58 4.54 -9.91
C GLN A 12 -4.17 4.49 -11.33
N LYS A 13 -4.24 3.31 -11.94
CA LYS A 13 -4.68 3.09 -13.33
C LYS A 13 -6.09 3.64 -13.62
N ASN A 14 -6.97 3.63 -12.64
CA ASN A 14 -8.35 4.12 -12.81
C ASN A 14 -8.48 5.65 -12.78
N LYS A 15 -7.41 6.36 -12.38
CA LYS A 15 -7.48 7.80 -12.06
C LYS A 15 -6.66 8.66 -13.02
N HIS A 16 -5.61 8.10 -13.62
CA HIS A 16 -4.68 8.81 -14.49
C HIS A 16 -4.21 7.93 -15.65
N ASP A 17 -3.87 8.54 -16.79
CA ASP A 17 -3.30 7.82 -17.94
C ASP A 17 -1.83 7.45 -17.71
N GLU A 18 -1.32 6.52 -18.52
CA GLU A 18 0.02 5.94 -18.36
C GLU A 18 1.12 6.99 -18.55
N ALA A 19 0.91 7.94 -19.46
CA ALA A 19 1.84 9.06 -19.72
C ALA A 19 1.92 10.01 -18.52
N TRP A 20 0.80 10.32 -17.87
CA TRP A 20 0.78 11.13 -16.65
C TRP A 20 1.48 10.40 -15.49
N LEU A 21 1.29 9.08 -15.37
CA LEU A 21 1.96 8.27 -14.36
C LEU A 21 3.48 8.27 -14.55
N GLU A 22 3.99 8.11 -15.78
CA GLU A 22 5.43 8.21 -16.07
C GLU A 22 6.00 9.62 -15.82
N PHE A 23 5.28 10.67 -16.20
CA PHE A 23 5.75 12.06 -16.02
C PHE A 23 5.76 12.49 -14.55
N ASN A 24 4.74 12.11 -13.78
CA ASN A 24 4.59 12.52 -12.38
C ASN A 24 5.20 11.54 -11.37
N SER A 25 5.67 10.37 -11.82
CA SER A 25 6.45 9.44 -11.01
C SER A 25 7.89 9.95 -10.81
N VAL A 26 7.99 11.03 -10.03
CA VAL A 26 9.24 11.40 -9.37
C VAL A 26 9.50 10.35 -8.30
N ASP A 27 10.39 9.40 -8.60
CA ASP A 27 10.83 8.26 -7.77
C ASP A 27 11.09 8.66 -6.30
N GLU A 28 11.55 9.89 -6.05
CA GLU A 28 11.81 10.43 -4.72
C GLU A 28 10.56 10.64 -3.85
N ARG A 29 9.36 10.76 -4.44
CA ARG A 29 8.09 10.86 -3.70
C ARG A 29 7.53 9.50 -3.30
N VAL A 30 8.09 8.40 -3.82
CA VAL A 30 7.67 7.05 -3.44
C VAL A 30 8.25 6.74 -2.08
N GLN A 31 7.38 6.59 -1.08
CA GLN A 31 7.81 6.31 0.28
C GLN A 31 8.47 4.91 0.37
N LYS A 32 9.80 4.90 0.53
CA LYS A 32 10.62 3.67 0.60
C LYS A 32 10.58 2.97 1.96
N ARG A 33 10.05 3.65 2.99
CA ARG A 33 9.95 3.10 4.35
C ARG A 33 9.09 1.84 4.34
N ARG A 34 9.59 0.80 5.02
CA ARG A 34 8.87 -0.47 5.22
C ARG A 34 8.51 -0.66 6.68
N TYR A 35 7.36 -1.28 6.89
CA TYR A 35 6.79 -1.60 8.19
C TYR A 35 6.75 -3.12 8.34
N GLY A 36 7.08 -3.63 9.53
CA GLY A 36 6.98 -5.07 9.82
C GLY A 36 5.53 -5.55 9.78
N THR A 37 5.30 -6.86 9.69
CA THR A 37 3.95 -7.42 9.48
C THR A 37 2.95 -7.02 10.56
N THR A 38 3.34 -7.08 11.83
CA THR A 38 2.48 -6.66 12.95
C THR A 38 2.06 -5.20 12.83
N GLN A 39 3.02 -4.32 12.57
CA GLN A 39 2.79 -2.89 12.43
C GLN A 39 1.96 -2.56 11.17
N ALA A 40 2.18 -3.29 10.07
CA ALA A 40 1.41 -3.12 8.85
C ALA A 40 -0.07 -3.51 9.06
N ALA A 41 -0.32 -4.62 9.76
CA ALA A 41 -1.69 -5.05 10.10
C ALA A 41 -2.40 -4.02 11.00
N GLU A 42 -1.71 -3.52 12.02
CA GLU A 42 -2.23 -2.46 12.90
C GLU A 42 -2.59 -1.19 12.11
N LEU A 43 -1.67 -0.71 11.26
CA LEU A 43 -1.93 0.46 10.41
C LEU A 43 -3.08 0.20 9.42
N ALA A 44 -3.21 -1.01 8.90
CA ALA A 44 -4.32 -1.41 8.04
C ALA A 44 -5.64 -1.60 8.80
N GLY A 45 -5.66 -1.55 10.14
CA GLY A 45 -6.87 -1.75 10.93
C GLY A 45 -7.38 -3.20 10.92
N ILE A 46 -6.48 -4.18 10.77
CA ILE A 46 -6.81 -5.61 10.72
C ILE A 46 -5.95 -6.41 11.70
N SER A 47 -6.36 -7.63 12.02
CA SER A 47 -5.52 -8.55 12.80
C SER A 47 -4.37 -9.12 11.97
N HIS A 48 -3.29 -9.50 12.64
CA HIS A 48 -2.17 -10.19 12.00
C HIS A 48 -2.61 -11.52 11.37
N SER A 49 -3.52 -12.28 12.01
CA SER A 49 -4.03 -13.53 11.45
C SER A 49 -4.82 -13.31 10.15
N LEU A 50 -5.65 -12.26 10.09
CA LEU A 50 -6.42 -11.93 8.90
C LEU A 50 -5.52 -11.54 7.72
N LEU A 51 -4.42 -10.84 7.98
CA LEU A 51 -3.42 -10.53 6.96
C LEU A 51 -2.87 -11.80 6.30
N TYR A 52 -2.48 -12.81 7.08
CA TYR A 52 -1.91 -14.06 6.54
C TYR A 52 -2.97 -14.86 5.78
N ALA A 53 -4.17 -14.96 6.34
CA ALA A 53 -5.29 -15.62 5.66
C ALA A 53 -5.57 -14.97 4.30
N ALA A 54 -5.53 -13.63 4.24
CA ALA A 54 -5.76 -12.89 3.00
C ALA A 54 -4.60 -12.98 1.99
N GLU A 55 -3.37 -13.24 2.44
CA GLU A 55 -2.26 -13.56 1.54
C GLU A 55 -2.36 -14.99 1.00
N GLU A 56 -2.90 -15.92 1.79
CA GLU A 56 -3.07 -17.33 1.43
C GLU A 56 -4.28 -17.53 0.49
N ASP A 57 -5.38 -16.84 0.74
CA ASP A 57 -6.60 -16.88 -0.09
C ASP A 57 -6.48 -16.07 -1.40
N GLY A 58 -5.43 -15.25 -1.53
CA GLY A 58 -5.12 -14.46 -2.72
C GLY A 58 -5.81 -13.09 -2.79
N ARG A 59 -6.54 -12.67 -1.76
CA ARG A 59 -7.10 -11.30 -1.66
C ARG A 59 -6.02 -10.23 -1.58
N LEU A 60 -4.88 -10.56 -0.97
CA LEU A 60 -3.68 -9.73 -0.94
C LEU A 60 -2.56 -10.36 -1.76
N PRO A 61 -1.68 -9.54 -2.35
CA PRO A 61 -0.48 -10.04 -3.00
C PRO A 61 0.43 -10.77 -2.00
N LYS A 62 1.16 -11.78 -2.48
CA LYS A 62 2.15 -12.50 -1.67
C LYS A 62 3.20 -11.54 -1.10
N PRO A 63 3.71 -11.80 0.13
CA PRO A 63 4.68 -10.93 0.77
C PRO A 63 6.01 -10.94 0.01
N GLU A 64 6.64 -9.77 -0.04
CA GLU A 64 8.02 -9.65 -0.53
C GLU A 64 9.00 -10.14 0.53
N TYR A 65 10.07 -10.81 0.08
CA TYR A 65 11.13 -11.33 0.95
C TYR A 65 12.44 -10.60 0.70
N ARG A 66 13.25 -10.53 1.76
CA ARG A 66 14.59 -9.96 1.73
C ARG A 66 15.50 -10.86 0.93
N THR A 67 16.25 -10.27 -0.01
CA THR A 67 17.23 -10.97 -0.83
C THR A 67 18.62 -10.97 -0.19
N ASP A 68 18.84 -10.16 0.84
CA ASP A 68 20.13 -9.99 1.52
C ASP A 68 20.35 -11.00 2.66
N THR A 69 19.34 -11.80 3.00
CA THR A 69 19.44 -12.80 4.07
C THR A 69 19.25 -14.21 3.54
N VAL A 70 20.08 -15.16 4.01
CA VAL A 70 19.97 -16.60 3.68
C VAL A 70 18.63 -17.19 4.13
N LYS A 71 18.06 -16.65 5.21
CA LYS A 71 16.72 -17.01 5.69
C LYS A 71 15.65 -16.22 4.95
N LYS A 72 14.51 -16.88 4.71
CA LYS A 72 13.33 -16.28 4.08
C LYS A 72 12.63 -15.30 5.04
N VAL A 73 13.19 -14.09 5.18
CA VAL A 73 12.65 -13.02 6.03
C VAL A 73 11.79 -12.09 5.18
N ARG A 74 10.60 -11.72 5.67
CA ARG A 74 9.73 -10.76 4.97
C ARG A 74 10.40 -9.38 4.91
N SER A 75 10.36 -8.73 3.76
CA SER A 75 10.84 -7.35 3.57
C SER A 75 9.99 -6.31 4.28
N GLY A 76 8.78 -6.69 4.69
CA GLY A 76 7.78 -5.77 5.23
C GLY A 76 7.04 -5.00 4.14
N TYR A 77 6.17 -4.10 4.56
CA TYR A 77 5.16 -3.47 3.71
C TYR A 77 5.43 -1.98 3.57
N THR A 78 5.26 -1.44 2.36
CA THR A 78 5.28 0.00 2.13
C THR A 78 3.94 0.61 2.54
N MET A 79 3.87 1.94 2.65
CA MET A 79 2.59 2.63 2.88
C MET A 79 1.57 2.33 1.78
N ASN A 80 2.02 2.15 0.52
CA ASN A 80 1.14 1.78 -0.58
C ASN A 80 0.53 0.39 -0.41
N HIS A 81 1.30 -0.58 0.10
CA HIS A 81 0.76 -1.90 0.43
C HIS A 81 -0.31 -1.81 1.52
N ILE A 82 -0.05 -1.00 2.56
CA ILE A 82 -0.99 -0.79 3.67
C ILE A 82 -2.27 -0.10 3.19
N ASN A 83 -2.17 0.91 2.32
CA ASN A 83 -3.34 1.56 1.73
C ASN A 83 -4.16 0.58 0.87
N HIS A 84 -3.50 -0.29 0.10
CA HIS A 84 -4.19 -1.35 -0.63
C HIS A 84 -4.92 -2.33 0.30
N MET A 85 -4.30 -2.74 1.41
CA MET A 85 -4.98 -3.55 2.43
C MET A 85 -6.22 -2.84 2.95
N ARG A 86 -6.13 -1.54 3.27
CA ARG A 86 -7.26 -0.74 3.75
C ARG A 86 -8.41 -0.66 2.75
N GLU A 87 -8.12 -0.63 1.45
CA GLU A 87 -9.13 -0.71 0.40
C GLU A 87 -9.80 -2.09 0.36
N VAL A 88 -9.01 -3.17 0.40
CA VAL A 88 -9.52 -4.56 0.36
C VAL A 88 -10.41 -4.89 1.55
N PHE A 89 -10.14 -4.32 2.73
CA PHE A 89 -10.93 -4.57 3.95
C PHE A 89 -11.91 -3.44 4.29
N GLY A 90 -11.94 -2.36 3.51
CA GLY A 90 -12.83 -1.21 3.77
C GLY A 90 -12.50 -0.44 5.05
N THR A 91 -11.28 -0.55 5.57
CA THR A 91 -10.80 0.12 6.79
C THR A 91 -10.15 1.47 6.51
N ALA A 92 -10.11 1.91 5.25
CA ALA A 92 -9.57 3.21 4.89
C ALA A 92 -10.33 4.33 5.61
N PRO A 93 -9.63 5.28 6.27
CA PRO A 93 -10.29 6.42 6.89
C PRO A 93 -11.00 7.21 5.79
N ARG A 94 -12.30 7.39 5.94
CA ARG A 94 -13.14 8.16 5.02
C ARG A 94 -13.87 9.25 5.77
N LYS A 95 -14.05 10.38 5.10
CA LYS A 95 -14.97 11.41 5.58
C LYS A 95 -16.40 10.87 5.52
N PRO A 96 -17.24 11.12 6.53
CA PRO A 96 -18.68 10.85 6.44
C PRO A 96 -19.31 11.51 5.21
N GLU A 97 -20.37 10.89 4.71
CA GLU A 97 -21.14 11.44 3.60
C GLU A 97 -21.87 12.72 4.05
N GLY A 98 -21.88 13.75 3.19
CA GLY A 98 -22.54 15.02 3.47
C GLY A 98 -21.77 16.01 4.35
N GLU A 99 -20.64 15.62 4.96
CA GLU A 99 -19.81 16.57 5.71
C GLU A 99 -19.03 17.51 4.78
N ASN A 100 -18.70 18.72 5.25
CA ASN A 100 -17.86 19.65 4.52
C ASN A 100 -16.38 19.21 4.54
N ALA A 101 -15.58 19.66 3.57
CA ALA A 101 -14.14 19.43 3.60
C ALA A 101 -13.50 20.22 4.76
N ALA A 102 -12.49 19.65 5.41
CA ALA A 102 -11.71 20.39 6.41
C ALA A 102 -10.87 21.47 5.71
N ILE A 103 -11.00 22.73 6.15
CA ILE A 103 -10.19 23.85 5.67
C ILE A 103 -9.08 24.07 6.68
N ILE A 104 -7.82 23.98 6.22
CA ILE A 104 -6.64 24.26 7.02
C ILE A 104 -6.01 25.53 6.45
N GLY A 105 -6.01 26.61 7.23
CA GLY A 105 -5.20 27.79 6.96
C GLY A 105 -3.78 27.54 7.44
N VAL A 106 -2.80 27.87 6.60
CA VAL A 106 -1.37 27.69 6.86
C VAL A 106 -0.71 29.04 7.05
#